data_AF-A0A2A5AVN3-F1
#
_entry.id   AF-A0A2A5AVN3-F1
#
_cell.length_a   1.000
_cell.length_b   1.000
_cell.length_c   1.000
_cell.angle_alpha   90.00
_cell.angle_beta   90.00
_cell.angle_gamma   90.00
#
_symmetry.space_group_name_H-M   'P 1'
#
loop_
_entity.id
_entity.type
_entity.pdbx_description
1 polymer ?
#
loop_
_entity_poly.entity_id
_entity_poly.type
_entity_poly.pdbx_seq_one_letter_code
_entity_poly.pdbx_strand_id
1 'polypeptide(L)'
;MISIKHHLINRVYNYDFSGSTFEEFEMKNENIERINFNNTTFTKSINLDSVNINKDFSAIGIEIPEYNINFTWSQFKDKLNFKLTDSTNYNVFTTDDLSDVVIYNEYIATLIKFFSTFKTRGDLESANACYVEMKDVETRRLKYLYETEGGSKYFLNYNLNRFLKFFAEYGTSPVRSVQISGWVILIFSCFYFFFYSAWDQINRKFLIGKGEMLLAYFKSEQKLEDLYSDKHKEDLSTFTSFKQNLKESKEQVPFFFMLFLKPLYWIAVLKLKGNKALYKRVEFLQGKWVDLTAGKKFLLGSVTFLAIITYGVYLITIRSLNSLILSINTFTTLGFGDIPVVGVSRYVAILEGFLGWFLLSIFSVSLISQILQN
;
A
#
# COMPACT_ATOMS: atom_id res chain seq x y z
N MET A 1 36.03 8.92 37.78
CA MET A 1 37.14 8.44 36.94
C MET A 1 37.73 7.18 37.57
N ILE A 2 37.08 6.03 37.35
CA ILE A 2 37.58 4.74 37.85
C ILE A 2 38.42 4.13 36.74
N SER A 3 39.73 4.03 36.97
CA SER A 3 40.67 3.32 36.12
C SER A 3 40.28 1.84 36.08
N ILE A 4 39.91 1.33 34.91
CA ILE A 4 39.54 -0.06 34.69
C ILE A 4 40.77 -0.94 34.96
N LYS A 5 40.81 -1.59 36.13
CA LYS A 5 41.70 -2.72 36.38
C LYS A 5 41.15 -3.90 35.60
N HIS A 6 41.92 -4.38 34.61
CA HIS A 6 41.62 -5.60 33.87
C HIS A 6 41.44 -6.78 34.83
N HIS A 7 40.18 -7.11 35.13
CA HIS A 7 39.82 -8.43 35.64
C HIS A 7 39.37 -9.28 34.45
N LEU A 8 40.34 -9.87 33.76
CA LEU A 8 40.08 -10.98 32.86
C LEU A 8 39.80 -12.22 33.74
N ILE A 9 38.68 -12.90 33.53
CA ILE A 9 38.61 -14.26 32.95
C ILE A 9 37.16 -14.78 33.15
N ASN A 10 36.36 -14.62 32.10
CA ASN A 10 35.46 -15.67 31.64
C ASN A 10 35.66 -15.70 30.11
N ARG A 11 36.22 -16.79 29.55
CA ARG A 11 36.86 -16.85 28.22
C ARG A 11 35.94 -16.57 27.01
N VAL A 12 34.70 -16.19 27.26
CA VAL A 12 33.66 -16.04 26.24
C VAL A 12 33.34 -14.56 25.98
N TYR A 13 33.44 -13.68 26.97
CA TYR A 13 33.16 -12.24 26.82
C TYR A 13 34.44 -11.42 26.70
N ASN A 14 34.43 -10.34 25.89
CA ASN A 14 35.51 -9.35 25.93
C ASN A 14 35.51 -8.62 27.27
N TYR A 15 34.31 -8.28 27.75
CA TYR A 15 34.09 -7.63 29.04
C TYR A 15 32.94 -8.30 29.78
N ASP A 16 33.20 -8.69 31.03
CA ASP A 16 32.19 -9.25 31.94
C ASP A 16 32.04 -8.33 33.14
N PHE A 17 30.90 -7.65 33.21
CA PHE A 17 30.53 -6.74 34.29
C PHE A 17 29.45 -7.33 35.20
N SER A 18 29.17 -8.63 35.08
CA SER A 18 28.04 -9.24 35.78
C SER A 18 28.09 -9.06 37.30
N GLY A 19 26.93 -8.78 37.90
CA GLY A 19 26.79 -8.52 39.34
C GLY A 19 27.44 -7.23 39.85
N SER A 20 27.91 -6.36 38.95
CA SER A 20 28.57 -5.09 39.34
C SER A 20 27.56 -3.95 39.52
N THR A 21 27.94 -2.95 40.31
CA THR A 21 27.19 -1.70 40.46
C THR A 21 28.08 -0.53 40.05
N PHE A 22 27.60 0.30 39.14
CA PHE A 22 28.27 1.50 38.67
C PHE A 22 27.41 2.72 38.94
N GLU A 23 28.02 3.79 39.47
CA GLU A 23 27.34 5.09 39.48
C GLU A 23 27.29 5.67 38.07
N GLU A 24 28.46 5.78 37.45
CA GLU A 24 28.62 6.28 36.08
C GLU A 24 29.44 5.26 35.29
N PHE A 25 28.94 4.86 34.13
CA PHE A 25 29.64 3.97 33.22
C PHE A 25 29.85 4.64 31.87
N GLU A 26 31.08 4.59 31.36
CA GLU A 26 31.46 5.16 30.07
C GLU A 26 32.37 4.19 29.33
N MET A 27 31.99 3.88 28.09
CA MET A 27 32.78 3.14 27.12
C MET A 27 32.58 3.82 25.76
N LYS A 28 33.67 4.16 25.07
CA LYS A 28 33.61 4.92 23.82
C LYS A 28 34.56 4.39 22.78
N ASN A 29 34.11 4.37 21.51
CA ASN A 29 34.93 3.98 20.35
C ASN A 29 35.54 2.57 20.45
N GLU A 30 34.81 1.65 21.05
CA GLU A 30 35.26 0.27 21.23
C GLU A 30 34.61 -0.66 20.21
N ASN A 31 35.36 -1.65 19.75
CA ASN A 31 34.85 -2.71 18.88
C ASN A 31 35.02 -4.05 19.61
N ILE A 32 33.93 -4.57 20.15
CA ILE A 32 33.92 -5.75 21.01
C ILE A 32 33.12 -6.87 20.36
N GLU A 33 33.50 -8.11 20.60
CA GLU A 33 32.71 -9.25 20.14
C GLU A 33 31.51 -9.46 21.06
N ARG A 34 31.74 -9.53 22.38
CA ARG A 34 30.70 -9.83 23.37
C ARG A 34 30.87 -9.03 24.65
N ILE A 35 29.75 -8.64 25.26
CA ILE A 35 29.71 -7.94 26.55
C ILE A 35 28.61 -8.51 27.45
N ASN A 36 28.89 -8.58 28.74
CA ASN A 36 27.96 -9.08 29.76
C ASN A 36 27.67 -8.02 30.82
N PHE A 37 26.39 -7.67 30.95
CA PHE A 37 25.83 -6.79 31.97
C PHE A 37 24.76 -7.49 32.82
N ASN A 38 24.78 -8.82 32.91
CA ASN A 38 23.82 -9.56 33.70
C ASN A 38 23.87 -9.12 35.17
N ASN A 39 22.71 -8.84 35.76
CA ASN A 39 22.54 -8.33 37.12
C ASN A 39 23.41 -7.09 37.42
N THR A 40 23.69 -6.28 36.40
CA THR A 40 24.47 -5.04 36.56
C THR A 40 23.53 -3.88 36.87
N THR A 41 23.90 -3.06 37.85
CA THR A 41 23.14 -1.87 38.23
C THR A 41 23.87 -0.60 37.86
N PHE A 42 23.23 0.25 37.06
CA PHE A 42 23.69 1.60 36.74
C PHE A 42 22.79 2.62 37.43
N THR A 43 23.35 3.49 38.28
CA THR A 43 22.52 4.38 39.12
C THR A 43 22.39 5.81 38.59
N LYS A 44 23.40 6.37 37.91
CA LYS A 44 23.36 7.77 37.41
C LYS A 44 23.42 7.91 35.90
N SER A 45 24.35 7.23 35.23
CA SER A 45 24.51 7.38 33.77
C SER A 45 25.19 6.19 33.09
N ILE A 46 24.81 5.95 31.82
CA ILE A 46 25.45 4.96 30.95
C ILE A 46 25.78 5.63 29.61
N ASN A 47 27.05 5.61 29.22
CA ASN A 47 27.50 6.14 27.94
C ASN A 47 28.21 5.05 27.14
N LEU A 48 27.60 4.59 26.06
CA LEU A 48 28.14 3.59 25.12
C LEU A 48 28.25 4.19 23.72
N ASP A 49 28.78 5.41 23.65
CA ASP A 49 28.93 6.13 22.38
C ASP A 49 29.90 5.42 21.45
N SER A 50 29.45 5.16 20.22
CA SER A 50 30.27 4.53 19.19
C SER A 50 30.88 3.18 19.61
N VAL A 51 30.20 2.44 20.50
CA VAL A 51 30.54 1.05 20.83
C VAL A 51 29.87 0.11 19.83
N ASN A 52 30.66 -0.72 19.17
CA ASN A 52 30.17 -1.74 18.26
C ASN A 52 30.33 -3.14 18.88
N ILE A 53 29.20 -3.85 19.04
CA ILE A 53 29.15 -5.24 19.52
C ILE A 53 28.93 -6.14 18.32
N ASN A 54 29.86 -7.05 18.02
CA ASN A 54 29.77 -7.87 16.80
C ASN A 54 28.99 -9.18 16.98
N LYS A 55 28.89 -9.71 18.20
CA LYS A 55 28.23 -11.00 18.48
C LYS A 55 27.11 -10.86 19.50
N ASP A 56 27.42 -10.88 20.80
CA ASP A 56 26.42 -11.09 21.85
C ASP A 56 26.45 -9.99 22.93
N PHE A 57 25.26 -9.61 23.38
CA PHE A 57 25.02 -8.69 24.49
C PHE A 57 24.12 -9.40 25.52
N SER A 58 24.60 -9.54 26.75
CA SER A 58 23.80 -10.13 27.84
C SER A 58 23.43 -9.04 28.85
N ALA A 59 22.15 -8.96 29.21
CA ALA A 59 21.63 -7.90 30.10
C ALA A 59 20.46 -8.39 30.97
N ILE A 60 20.44 -9.67 31.34
CA ILE A 60 19.44 -10.23 32.24
C ILE A 60 19.49 -9.48 33.58
N GLY A 61 18.36 -9.02 34.09
CA GLY A 61 18.31 -8.34 35.39
C GLY A 61 19.10 -7.03 35.44
N ILE A 62 19.40 -6.42 34.28
CA ILE A 62 20.05 -5.12 34.22
C ILE A 62 19.15 -4.04 34.85
N GLU A 63 19.74 -3.16 35.65
CA GLU A 63 19.10 -1.94 36.16
C GLU A 63 19.72 -0.74 35.45
N ILE A 64 18.89 0.04 34.75
CA ILE A 64 19.30 1.15 33.89
C ILE A 64 18.64 2.42 34.44
N PRO A 65 19.35 3.57 34.53
CA PRO A 65 18.75 4.82 34.97
C PRO A 65 17.65 5.28 34.01
N GLU A 66 16.68 6.06 34.48
CA GLU A 66 15.61 6.59 33.60
C GLU A 66 16.14 7.62 32.58
N TYR A 67 17.20 8.34 32.94
CA TYR A 67 17.82 9.42 32.15
C TYR A 67 19.33 9.21 32.04
N ASN A 68 20.01 10.08 31.26
CA ASN A 68 21.48 10.09 31.09
C ASN A 68 22.04 8.80 30.47
N ILE A 69 21.38 8.32 29.42
CA ILE A 69 21.83 7.20 28.62
C ILE A 69 22.21 7.68 27.23
N ASN A 70 23.42 7.35 26.81
CA ASN A 70 23.94 7.70 25.50
C ASN A 70 24.31 6.44 24.70
N PHE A 71 23.29 5.82 24.11
CA PHE A 71 23.35 4.75 23.12
C PHE A 71 21.98 4.55 22.46
N THR A 72 21.91 3.83 21.35
CA THR A 72 20.67 3.49 20.64
C THR A 72 20.47 1.98 20.58
N TRP A 73 19.21 1.51 20.44
CA TRP A 73 18.95 0.06 20.34
C TRP A 73 19.60 -0.56 19.11
N SER A 74 19.82 0.20 18.04
CA SER A 74 20.49 -0.28 16.82
C SER A 74 21.88 -0.88 17.08
N GLN A 75 22.58 -0.47 18.14
CA GLN A 75 23.86 -1.05 18.54
C GLN A 75 23.71 -2.49 19.07
N PHE A 76 22.57 -2.81 19.69
CA PHE A 76 22.27 -4.07 20.39
C PHE A 76 21.24 -4.95 19.68
N LYS A 77 20.55 -4.42 18.67
CA LYS A 77 19.47 -5.08 17.95
C LYS A 77 19.90 -6.47 17.47
N ASP A 78 19.04 -7.45 17.74
CA ASP A 78 19.24 -8.87 17.42
C ASP A 78 20.40 -9.55 18.19
N LYS A 79 21.16 -8.83 19.03
CA LYS A 79 22.36 -9.34 19.73
C LYS A 79 22.10 -9.73 21.18
N LEU A 80 20.89 -9.46 21.70
CA LEU A 80 20.53 -9.81 23.08
C LEU A 80 20.50 -11.34 23.24
N ASN A 81 21.35 -11.87 24.12
CA ASN A 81 21.46 -13.31 24.35
C ASN A 81 21.79 -13.64 25.80
N PHE A 82 21.18 -14.71 26.31
CA PHE A 82 21.21 -15.15 27.70
C PHE A 82 22.00 -16.43 27.92
N LYS A 83 22.23 -17.20 26.85
CA LYS A 83 23.06 -18.40 26.89
C LYS A 83 24.28 -18.20 26.02
N LEU A 84 25.43 -18.18 26.67
CA LEU A 84 26.70 -18.32 25.98
C LEU A 84 26.85 -19.75 25.49
N THR A 85 26.90 -19.93 24.18
CA THR A 85 27.37 -21.18 23.59
C THR A 85 28.63 -20.87 22.80
N ASP A 86 29.69 -21.67 22.97
CA ASP A 86 30.95 -21.54 22.22
C ASP A 86 30.78 -21.80 20.71
N SER A 87 29.57 -22.16 20.25
CA SER A 87 29.28 -22.34 18.84
C SER A 87 29.22 -20.98 18.14
N THR A 88 29.89 -20.92 17.00
CA THR A 88 30.02 -19.75 16.11
C THR A 88 28.71 -19.27 15.48
N ASN A 89 27.57 -19.81 15.89
CA ASN A 89 26.28 -19.55 15.27
C ASN A 89 25.47 -18.61 16.17
N TYR A 90 25.41 -17.36 15.73
CA TYR A 90 24.50 -16.33 16.18
C TYR A 90 23.07 -16.87 16.22
N ASN A 91 22.61 -17.33 17.38
CA ASN A 91 21.25 -17.79 17.56
C ASN A 91 20.58 -16.89 18.58
N VAL A 92 19.95 -15.84 18.04
CA VAL A 92 18.91 -15.07 18.69
C VAL A 92 17.90 -16.04 19.29
N PHE A 93 17.85 -16.19 20.62
CA PHE A 93 16.85 -16.92 21.40
C PHE A 93 16.31 -18.23 20.75
N THR A 94 16.90 -19.38 21.10
CA THR A 94 16.65 -20.66 20.42
C THR A 94 15.25 -21.24 20.68
N THR A 95 14.86 -22.26 19.91
CA THR A 95 13.60 -23.00 20.13
C THR A 95 13.54 -23.63 21.52
N ASP A 96 14.68 -24.07 22.05
CA ASP A 96 14.78 -24.62 23.40
C ASP A 96 14.55 -23.53 24.46
N ASP A 97 15.01 -22.29 24.22
CA ASP A 97 14.78 -21.14 25.10
C ASP A 97 13.31 -20.69 25.08
N LEU A 98 12.60 -20.88 23.97
CA LEU A 98 11.15 -20.60 23.88
C LEU A 98 10.30 -21.58 24.70
N SER A 99 10.83 -22.77 25.01
CA SER A 99 10.16 -23.76 25.86
C SER A 99 10.25 -23.43 27.35
N ASP A 100 11.32 -22.75 27.76
CA ASP A 100 11.54 -22.34 29.15
C ASP A 100 10.80 -21.02 29.44
N VAL A 101 9.75 -21.13 30.26
CA VAL A 101 8.90 -19.99 30.61
C VAL A 101 9.67 -18.92 31.39
N VAL A 102 10.64 -19.31 32.23
CA VAL A 102 11.42 -18.38 33.04
C VAL A 102 12.35 -17.57 32.16
N ILE A 103 13.14 -18.24 31.31
CA ILE A 103 14.10 -17.59 30.40
C ILE A 103 13.37 -16.66 29.42
N TYR A 104 12.23 -17.09 28.88
CA TYR A 104 11.39 -16.24 28.03
C TYR A 104 10.88 -15.01 28.76
N ASN A 105 10.36 -15.16 29.98
CA ASN A 105 9.81 -14.03 30.73
C ASN A 105 10.91 -13.02 31.09
N GLU A 106 12.11 -13.48 31.46
CA GLU A 106 13.26 -12.60 31.69
C GLU A 106 13.68 -11.84 30.42
N TYR A 107 13.57 -12.47 29.25
CA TYR A 107 13.93 -11.86 27.97
C TYR A 107 12.98 -10.74 27.62
N ILE A 108 11.68 -11.04 27.71
CA ILE A 108 10.63 -10.05 27.52
C ILE A 108 10.75 -8.91 28.55
N ALA A 109 11.02 -9.21 29.82
CA ALA A 109 11.20 -8.19 30.85
C ALA A 109 12.37 -7.26 30.54
N THR A 110 13.49 -7.82 30.07
CA THR A 110 14.67 -7.04 29.66
C THR A 110 14.34 -6.11 28.49
N LEU A 111 13.66 -6.61 27.45
CA LEU A 111 13.23 -5.79 26.32
C LEU A 111 12.22 -4.71 26.72
N ILE A 112 11.27 -5.02 27.61
CA ILE A 112 10.32 -4.04 28.16
C ILE A 112 11.07 -2.91 28.88
N LYS A 113 12.14 -3.24 29.61
CA LYS A 113 12.95 -2.26 30.30
C LYS A 113 13.62 -1.30 29.32
N PHE A 114 14.35 -1.82 28.33
CA PHE A 114 14.92 -1.00 27.27
C PHE A 114 13.87 -0.17 26.53
N PHE A 115 12.73 -0.77 26.16
CA PHE A 115 11.60 -0.08 25.55
C PHE A 115 11.15 1.11 26.39
N SER A 116 10.90 0.90 27.69
CA SER A 116 10.45 1.94 28.60
C SER A 116 11.46 3.07 28.74
N THR A 117 12.74 2.73 28.87
CA THR A 117 13.85 3.68 28.97
C THR A 117 13.99 4.54 27.72
N PHE A 118 13.98 3.93 26.52
CA PHE A 118 14.05 4.68 25.27
C PHE A 118 12.82 5.55 25.04
N LYS A 119 11.64 5.06 25.42
CA LYS A 119 10.39 5.82 25.32
C LYS A 119 10.41 7.04 26.24
N THR A 120 10.79 6.88 27.50
CA THR A 120 10.82 7.98 28.49
C THR A 120 11.77 9.11 28.08
N ARG A 121 12.89 8.80 27.42
CA ARG A 121 13.83 9.82 26.92
C ARG A 121 13.45 10.43 25.56
N GLY A 122 12.36 9.98 24.93
CA GLY A 122 11.91 10.46 23.62
C GLY A 122 12.61 9.82 22.40
N ASP A 123 13.40 8.75 22.59
CA ASP A 123 13.95 7.97 21.46
C ASP A 123 12.94 6.92 21.00
N LEU A 124 11.96 7.38 20.22
CA LEU A 124 10.91 6.53 19.69
C LEU A 124 11.43 5.51 18.67
N GLU A 125 12.54 5.77 17.98
CA GLU A 125 13.12 4.84 17.01
C GLU A 125 13.66 3.60 17.73
N SER A 126 14.50 3.79 18.75
CA SER A 126 15.02 2.68 19.56
C SER A 126 13.90 1.97 20.34
N ALA A 127 12.92 2.72 20.87
CA ALA A 127 11.77 2.13 21.53
C ALA A 127 10.98 1.23 20.58
N ASN A 128 10.61 1.72 19.39
CA ASN A 128 9.89 0.93 18.40
C ASN A 128 10.71 -0.30 17.96
N ALA A 129 12.02 -0.18 17.81
CA ALA A 129 12.88 -1.32 17.48
C ALA A 129 12.87 -2.40 18.59
N CYS A 130 12.92 -2.01 19.87
CA CYS A 130 12.78 -2.94 21.01
C CYS A 130 11.41 -3.62 21.00
N TYR A 131 10.35 -2.86 20.73
CA TYR A 131 8.98 -3.38 20.67
C TYR A 131 8.82 -4.40 19.53
N VAL A 132 9.36 -4.12 18.35
CA VAL A 132 9.34 -5.05 17.22
C VAL A 132 10.10 -6.33 17.56
N GLU A 133 11.28 -6.24 18.18
CA GLU A 133 12.06 -7.41 18.61
C GLU A 133 11.29 -8.26 19.65
N MET A 134 10.65 -7.61 20.62
CA MET A 134 9.80 -8.27 21.61
C MET A 134 8.65 -9.04 20.94
N LYS A 135 7.95 -8.41 19.99
CA LYS A 135 6.87 -9.05 19.22
C LYS A 135 7.37 -10.17 18.32
N ASP A 136 8.60 -10.08 17.81
CA ASP A 136 9.23 -11.16 17.05
C ASP A 136 9.47 -12.40 17.91
N VAL A 137 9.96 -12.22 19.14
CA VAL A 137 10.17 -13.32 20.09
C VAL A 137 8.83 -13.93 20.51
N GLU A 138 7.82 -13.12 20.80
CA GLU A 138 6.45 -13.59 21.08
C GLU A 138 5.86 -14.38 19.90
N THR A 139 6.09 -13.91 18.66
CA THR A 139 5.64 -14.60 17.45
C THR A 139 6.32 -15.96 17.27
N ARG A 140 7.61 -16.05 17.58
CA ARG A 140 8.34 -17.33 17.58
C ARG A 140 7.81 -18.27 18.68
N ARG A 141 7.49 -17.75 19.87
CA ARG A 141 6.85 -18.54 20.94
C ARG A 141 5.48 -19.07 20.53
N LEU A 142 4.65 -18.24 19.89
CA LEU A 142 3.35 -18.67 19.37
C LEU A 142 3.47 -19.80 18.33
N LYS A 143 4.50 -19.74 17.47
CA LYS A 143 4.81 -20.82 16.54
C LYS A 143 5.16 -22.11 17.29
N TYR A 144 6.06 -22.03 18.27
CA TYR A 144 6.44 -23.17 19.11
C TYR A 144 5.23 -23.80 19.81
N LEU A 145 4.40 -22.99 20.48
CA LEU A 145 3.19 -23.46 21.15
C LEU A 145 2.17 -24.09 20.19
N TYR A 146 2.06 -23.56 18.96
CA TYR A 146 1.23 -24.18 17.93
C TYR A 146 1.78 -25.55 17.50
N GLU A 147 3.10 -25.69 17.36
CA GLU A 147 3.74 -26.95 16.97
C GLU A 147 3.69 -28.01 18.08
N THR A 148 3.69 -27.61 19.36
CA THR A 148 3.69 -28.54 20.50
C THR A 148 2.30 -28.81 21.08
N GLU A 149 1.50 -27.77 21.33
CA GLU A 149 0.17 -27.88 21.94
C GLU A 149 -0.96 -27.91 20.90
N GLY A 150 -0.71 -27.39 19.69
CA GLY A 150 -1.73 -27.28 18.65
C GLY A 150 -2.82 -26.25 18.97
N GLY A 151 -3.92 -26.30 18.21
CA GLY A 151 -5.11 -25.48 18.49
C GLY A 151 -5.24 -24.20 17.65
N SER A 152 -6.49 -23.81 17.41
CA SER A 152 -6.85 -22.67 16.55
C SER A 152 -6.36 -21.34 17.11
N LYS A 153 -6.30 -21.20 18.44
CA LYS A 153 -5.83 -19.98 19.11
C LYS A 153 -4.39 -19.63 18.72
N TYR A 154 -3.45 -20.56 18.89
CA TYR A 154 -2.04 -20.30 18.55
C TYR A 154 -1.84 -20.15 17.04
N PHE A 155 -2.54 -20.96 16.24
CA PHE A 155 -2.51 -20.83 14.78
C PHE A 155 -2.93 -19.43 14.31
N LEU A 156 -4.10 -18.95 14.78
CA LEU A 156 -4.62 -17.65 14.37
C LEU A 156 -3.73 -16.50 14.87
N ASN A 157 -3.29 -16.55 16.14
CA ASN A 157 -2.42 -15.51 16.69
C ASN A 157 -1.05 -15.46 15.99
N TYR A 158 -0.46 -16.60 15.68
CA TYR A 158 0.80 -16.66 14.94
C TYR A 158 0.66 -16.05 13.54
N ASN A 159 -0.39 -16.42 12.78
CA ASN A 159 -0.62 -15.88 11.44
C ASN A 159 -0.96 -14.38 11.48
N LEU A 160 -1.76 -13.95 12.46
CA LEU A 160 -2.06 -12.53 12.67
C LEU A 160 -0.79 -11.74 12.96
N ASN A 161 0.08 -12.23 13.86
CA ASN A 161 1.34 -11.56 14.15
C ASN A 161 2.27 -11.47 12.93
N ARG A 162 2.39 -12.54 12.14
CA ARG A 162 3.16 -12.51 10.89
C ARG A 162 2.62 -11.47 9.91
N PHE A 163 1.30 -11.39 9.80
CA PHE A 163 0.63 -10.39 8.98
C PHE A 163 0.90 -8.97 9.51
N LEU A 164 0.74 -8.72 10.82
CA LEU A 164 0.99 -7.41 11.44
C LEU A 164 2.45 -6.97 11.31
N LYS A 165 3.41 -7.90 11.42
CA LYS A 165 4.84 -7.62 11.15
C LYS A 165 5.04 -7.13 9.73
N PHE A 166 4.51 -7.87 8.76
CA PHE A 166 4.62 -7.53 7.34
C PHE A 166 3.93 -6.21 7.02
N PHE A 167 2.71 -6.01 7.51
CA PHE A 167 1.86 -4.88 7.15
C PHE A 167 2.28 -3.56 7.82
N ALA A 168 2.58 -3.59 9.12
CA ALA A 168 2.71 -2.38 9.93
C ALA A 168 3.86 -2.41 10.95
N GLU A 169 4.77 -3.39 10.89
CA GLU A 169 5.76 -3.63 11.97
C GLU A 169 5.11 -3.69 13.35
N TYR A 170 4.06 -4.50 13.46
CA TYR A 170 3.23 -4.60 14.67
C TYR A 170 2.56 -3.29 15.10
N GLY A 171 2.34 -2.37 14.14
CA GLY A 171 1.71 -1.08 14.38
C GLY A 171 2.68 0.06 14.67
N THR A 172 3.99 -0.17 14.61
CA THR A 172 5.00 0.88 14.80
C THR A 172 5.26 1.71 13.54
N SER A 173 4.85 1.26 12.35
CA SER A 173 5.09 1.95 11.07
C SER A 173 3.81 2.13 10.23
N PRO A 174 3.11 3.27 10.36
CA PRO A 174 1.97 3.63 9.51
C PRO A 174 2.36 3.81 8.05
N VAL A 175 3.57 4.31 7.77
CA VAL A 175 4.06 4.51 6.40
C VAL A 175 4.10 3.18 5.63
N ARG A 176 4.56 2.09 6.27
CA ARG A 176 4.54 0.76 5.65
C ARG A 176 3.12 0.30 5.34
N SER A 177 2.18 0.56 6.25
CA SER A 177 0.76 0.23 6.07
C SER A 177 0.16 0.94 4.86
N VAL A 178 0.51 2.22 4.64
CA VAL A 178 0.09 3.01 3.48
C VAL A 178 0.69 2.44 2.19
N GLN A 179 1.99 2.12 2.19
CA GLN A 179 2.66 1.55 1.02
C GLN A 179 2.02 0.23 0.59
N ILE A 180 1.77 -0.68 1.52
CA ILE A 180 1.16 -1.99 1.23
C ILE A 180 -0.28 -1.82 0.76
N SER A 181 -1.05 -0.92 1.38
CA SER A 181 -2.41 -0.59 0.93
C SER A 181 -2.41 -0.06 -0.51
N GLY A 182 -1.44 0.80 -0.86
CA GLY A 182 -1.25 1.28 -2.24
C GLY A 182 -0.98 0.15 -3.23
N TRP A 183 -0.14 -0.83 -2.87
CA TRP A 183 0.09 -2.02 -3.71
C TRP A 183 -1.16 -2.87 -3.88
N VAL A 184 -1.95 -3.06 -2.82
CA VAL A 184 -3.22 -3.80 -2.89
C VAL A 184 -4.16 -3.13 -3.89
N ILE A 185 -4.32 -1.80 -3.80
CA ILE A 185 -5.13 -1.01 -4.76
C ILE A 185 -4.62 -1.19 -6.18
N LEU A 186 -3.30 -1.15 -6.42
CA LEU A 186 -2.76 -1.34 -7.77
C LEU A 186 -3.01 -2.75 -8.32
N ILE A 187 -2.93 -3.79 -7.48
CA ILE A 187 -3.20 -5.18 -7.88
C ILE A 187 -4.67 -5.33 -8.29
N PHE A 188 -5.61 -4.81 -7.49
CA PHE A 188 -7.03 -4.85 -7.82
C PHE A 188 -7.39 -3.96 -9.01
N SER A 189 -6.77 -2.78 -9.14
CA SER A 189 -6.89 -1.94 -10.34
C SER A 189 -6.47 -2.69 -11.60
N CYS A 190 -5.34 -3.40 -11.57
CA CYS A 190 -4.89 -4.23 -12.67
C CYS A 190 -5.90 -5.33 -12.99
N PHE A 191 -6.47 -5.98 -11.97
CA PHE A 191 -7.55 -6.94 -12.16
C PHE A 191 -8.74 -6.27 -12.89
N TYR A 192 -9.28 -5.16 -12.38
CA TYR A 192 -10.45 -4.49 -12.97
C TYR A 192 -10.23 -3.95 -14.38
N PHE A 193 -9.00 -3.63 -14.76
CA PHE A 193 -8.67 -3.20 -16.12
C PHE A 193 -9.21 -4.17 -17.18
N PHE A 194 -9.17 -5.48 -16.89
CA PHE A 194 -9.61 -6.53 -17.83
C PHE A 194 -11.12 -6.81 -17.78
N PHE A 195 -11.87 -6.26 -16.82
CA PHE A 195 -13.29 -6.58 -16.64
C PHE A 195 -14.21 -5.41 -16.94
N TYR A 196 -15.37 -5.70 -17.54
CA TYR A 196 -16.33 -4.66 -17.93
C TYR A 196 -16.67 -3.71 -16.77
N SER A 197 -16.64 -2.42 -17.07
CA SER A 197 -17.05 -1.34 -16.17
C SER A 197 -18.14 -0.51 -16.85
N ALA A 198 -19.23 -0.25 -16.12
CA ALA A 198 -20.32 0.59 -16.58
C ALA A 198 -19.91 2.06 -16.80
N TRP A 199 -18.79 2.51 -16.22
CA TRP A 199 -18.30 3.88 -16.34
C TRP A 199 -17.71 4.20 -17.72
N ASP A 200 -16.97 3.27 -18.31
CA ASP A 200 -16.42 3.45 -19.67
C ASP A 200 -17.24 2.75 -20.76
N GLN A 201 -18.00 1.71 -20.40
CA GLN A 201 -18.75 0.86 -21.33
C GLN A 201 -17.89 0.27 -22.46
N ILE A 202 -16.57 0.21 -22.27
CA ILE A 202 -15.63 -0.35 -23.23
C ILE A 202 -15.78 -1.87 -23.16
N ASN A 203 -16.41 -2.43 -24.18
CA ASN A 203 -16.57 -3.87 -24.34
C ASN A 203 -16.27 -4.30 -25.79
N ARG A 204 -16.29 -5.61 -26.02
CA ARG A 204 -16.06 -6.17 -27.37
C ARG A 204 -17.02 -5.59 -28.42
N LYS A 205 -18.30 -5.39 -28.09
CA LYS A 205 -19.31 -4.83 -28.99
C LYS A 205 -19.00 -3.39 -29.38
N PHE A 206 -18.54 -2.58 -28.43
CA PHE A 206 -18.09 -1.21 -28.65
C PHE A 206 -16.92 -1.17 -29.63
N LEU A 207 -15.88 -1.99 -29.41
CA LEU A 207 -14.70 -2.06 -30.29
C LEU A 207 -15.05 -2.53 -31.70
N ILE A 208 -15.87 -3.58 -31.82
CA ILE A 208 -16.38 -4.07 -33.12
C ILE A 208 -17.13 -2.95 -33.85
N GLY A 209 -18.06 -2.26 -33.17
CA GLY A 209 -18.85 -1.19 -33.77
C GLY A 209 -18.05 0.06 -34.17
N LYS A 210 -16.86 0.27 -33.59
CA LYS A 210 -15.89 1.28 -34.04
C LYS A 210 -15.09 0.79 -35.25
N GLY A 211 -14.67 -0.47 -35.24
CA GLY A 211 -14.00 -1.11 -36.39
C GLY A 211 -14.88 -1.15 -37.64
N GLU A 212 -16.17 -1.49 -37.50
CA GLU A 212 -17.14 -1.47 -38.60
C GLU A 212 -17.31 -0.07 -39.20
N MET A 213 -17.31 0.98 -38.36
CA MET A 213 -17.39 2.37 -38.84
C MET A 213 -16.14 2.76 -39.63
N LEU A 214 -14.94 2.37 -39.18
CA LEU A 214 -13.71 2.57 -39.93
C LEU A 214 -13.72 1.80 -41.26
N LEU A 215 -14.19 0.55 -41.28
CA LEU A 215 -14.33 -0.24 -42.50
C LEU A 215 -15.31 0.42 -43.49
N ALA A 216 -16.44 0.94 -43.01
CA ALA A 216 -17.41 1.66 -43.83
C ALA A 216 -16.81 2.95 -44.41
N TYR A 217 -16.01 3.68 -43.64
CA TYR A 217 -15.31 4.89 -44.09
C TYR A 217 -14.33 4.59 -45.24
N PHE A 218 -13.53 3.53 -45.16
CA PHE A 218 -12.59 3.20 -46.24
C PHE A 218 -13.24 2.60 -47.49
N LYS A 219 -14.39 1.94 -47.34
CA LYS A 219 -15.11 1.28 -48.44
C LYS A 219 -16.05 2.21 -49.21
N SER A 220 -16.60 3.22 -48.56
CA SER A 220 -17.60 4.12 -49.14
C SER A 220 -16.97 5.45 -49.56
N GLU A 221 -17.70 6.24 -50.35
CA GLU A 221 -17.37 7.65 -50.62
C GLU A 221 -17.92 8.59 -49.54
N GLN A 222 -18.53 8.03 -48.48
CA GLN A 222 -19.13 8.82 -47.42
C GLN A 222 -18.06 9.42 -46.53
N LYS A 223 -18.25 10.70 -46.18
CA LYS A 223 -17.39 11.40 -45.23
C LYS A 223 -17.62 10.87 -43.82
N LEU A 224 -16.62 11.04 -42.94
CA LEU A 224 -16.74 10.71 -41.50
C LEU A 224 -17.93 11.43 -40.86
N GLU A 225 -18.21 12.68 -41.26
CA GLU A 225 -19.33 13.45 -40.71
C GLU A 225 -20.71 12.86 -41.07
N ASP A 226 -20.83 12.25 -42.25
CA ASP A 226 -22.07 11.66 -42.74
C ASP A 226 -22.28 10.29 -42.08
N LEU A 227 -21.24 9.45 -42.00
CA LEU A 227 -21.27 8.20 -41.25
C LEU A 227 -21.61 8.39 -39.77
N TYR A 228 -21.06 9.45 -39.15
CA TYR A 228 -21.40 9.80 -37.77
C TYR A 228 -22.85 10.26 -37.62
N SER A 229 -23.33 11.12 -38.54
CA SER A 229 -24.69 11.64 -38.54
C SER A 229 -25.73 10.54 -38.76
N ASP A 230 -25.48 9.62 -39.70
CA ASP A 230 -26.37 8.50 -40.00
C ASP A 230 -26.51 7.56 -38.81
N LYS A 231 -25.39 7.26 -38.12
CA LYS A 231 -25.40 6.41 -36.92
C LYS A 231 -26.14 7.04 -35.73
N HIS A 232 -26.23 8.37 -35.66
CA HIS A 232 -26.89 9.10 -34.56
C HIS A 232 -28.17 9.81 -35.03
N LYS A 233 -28.74 9.39 -36.16
CA LYS A 233 -29.96 9.99 -36.73
C LYS A 233 -31.17 9.78 -35.83
N GLU A 234 -31.23 8.63 -35.16
CA GLU A 234 -32.27 8.29 -34.19
C GLU A 234 -32.18 9.20 -32.95
N ASP A 235 -30.99 9.37 -32.37
CA ASP A 235 -30.76 10.32 -31.26
C ASP A 235 -31.16 11.76 -31.62
N LEU A 236 -30.78 12.22 -32.82
CA LEU A 236 -31.17 13.53 -33.34
C LEU A 236 -32.68 13.67 -33.44
N SER A 237 -33.38 12.64 -33.91
CA SER A 237 -34.85 12.64 -33.98
C SER A 237 -35.47 12.75 -32.59
N THR A 238 -34.95 12.01 -31.60
CA THR A 238 -35.40 12.06 -30.21
C THR A 238 -35.20 13.44 -29.59
N PHE A 239 -34.05 14.09 -29.82
CA PHE A 239 -33.80 15.44 -29.33
C PHE A 239 -34.71 16.49 -29.99
N THR A 240 -35.04 16.29 -31.27
CA THR A 240 -35.92 17.20 -32.00
C THR A 240 -37.36 17.08 -31.50
N SER A 241 -37.84 15.84 -31.29
CA SER A 241 -39.13 15.56 -30.65
C SER A 241 -39.20 16.11 -29.23
N PHE A 242 -38.12 15.97 -28.45
CA PHE A 242 -38.04 16.55 -27.10
C PHE A 242 -38.18 18.07 -27.12
N LYS A 243 -37.49 18.77 -28.03
CA LYS A 243 -37.64 20.22 -28.20
C LYS A 243 -39.04 20.62 -28.63
N GLN A 244 -39.68 19.82 -29.47
CA GLN A 244 -41.05 20.08 -29.92
C GLN A 244 -42.04 19.92 -28.77
N ASN A 245 -41.95 18.84 -28.00
CA ASN A 245 -42.74 18.63 -26.79
C ASN A 245 -42.54 19.78 -25.79
N LEU A 246 -41.31 20.26 -25.60
CA LEU A 246 -41.03 21.42 -24.74
C LEU A 246 -41.69 22.72 -25.22
N LYS A 247 -41.91 22.89 -26.53
CA LYS A 247 -42.61 24.05 -27.07
C LYS A 247 -44.12 23.92 -26.92
N GLU A 248 -44.66 22.73 -27.17
CA GLU A 248 -46.10 22.45 -27.08
C GLU A 248 -46.59 22.50 -25.63
N SER A 249 -45.77 22.05 -24.68
CA SER A 249 -46.09 22.09 -23.25
C SER A 249 -45.75 23.42 -22.55
N LYS A 250 -45.41 24.48 -23.30
CA LYS A 250 -44.98 25.79 -22.76
C LYS A 250 -45.98 26.46 -21.84
N GLU A 251 -47.27 26.26 -22.09
CA GLU A 251 -48.36 26.85 -21.31
C GLU A 251 -48.86 25.92 -20.20
N GLN A 252 -48.54 24.63 -20.28
CA GLN A 252 -49.03 23.59 -19.38
C GLN A 252 -48.04 23.25 -18.26
N VAL A 253 -46.82 23.81 -18.29
CA VAL A 253 -45.72 23.41 -17.42
C VAL A 253 -45.05 24.65 -16.80
N PRO A 254 -44.72 24.63 -15.48
CA PRO A 254 -44.13 25.78 -14.81
C PRO A 254 -42.81 26.26 -15.43
N PHE A 255 -42.59 27.59 -15.43
CA PHE A 255 -41.39 28.21 -16.01
C PHE A 255 -40.07 27.63 -15.47
N PHE A 256 -39.98 27.38 -14.16
CA PHE A 256 -38.76 26.84 -13.55
C PHE A 256 -38.41 25.45 -14.10
N PHE A 257 -39.39 24.60 -14.42
CA PHE A 257 -39.15 23.29 -15.02
C PHE A 257 -38.55 23.43 -16.44
N MET A 258 -39.01 24.43 -17.21
CA MET A 258 -38.42 24.74 -18.52
C MET A 258 -37.02 25.31 -18.45
N LEU A 259 -36.69 26.04 -17.38
CA LEU A 259 -35.36 26.58 -17.13
C LEU A 259 -34.31 25.45 -17.01
N PHE A 260 -34.67 24.32 -16.42
CA PHE A 260 -33.79 23.14 -16.30
C PHE A 260 -33.72 22.28 -17.57
N LEU A 261 -34.83 22.15 -18.33
CA LEU A 261 -34.89 21.27 -19.50
C LEU A 261 -34.25 21.86 -20.77
N LYS A 262 -34.26 23.19 -20.93
CA LYS A 262 -33.64 23.87 -22.08
C LYS A 262 -32.11 23.66 -22.15
N PRO A 263 -31.35 23.82 -21.05
CA PRO A 263 -29.92 23.49 -21.03
C PRO A 263 -29.64 22.04 -21.44
N LEU A 264 -30.47 21.08 -21.01
CA LEU A 264 -30.30 19.66 -21.34
C LEU A 264 -30.30 19.41 -22.86
N TYR A 265 -31.30 19.97 -23.57
CA TYR A 265 -31.36 19.90 -25.04
C TYR A 265 -30.14 20.57 -25.69
N TRP A 266 -29.75 21.75 -25.18
CA TRP A 266 -28.64 22.51 -25.76
C TRP A 266 -27.31 21.77 -25.63
N ILE A 267 -27.02 21.17 -24.46
CA ILE A 267 -25.83 20.36 -24.21
C ILE A 267 -25.80 19.14 -25.14
N ALA A 268 -26.94 18.45 -25.31
CA ALA A 268 -27.04 17.31 -26.20
C ALA A 268 -26.74 17.67 -27.67
N VAL A 269 -27.34 18.76 -28.17
CA VAL A 269 -27.11 19.24 -29.54
C VAL A 269 -25.70 19.80 -29.74
N LEU A 270 -25.14 20.49 -28.75
CA LEU A 270 -23.75 20.95 -28.79
C LEU A 270 -22.78 19.80 -28.95
N LYS A 271 -22.96 18.70 -28.20
CA LYS A 271 -22.12 17.51 -28.29
C LYS A 271 -22.15 16.92 -29.71
N LEU A 272 -23.35 16.78 -30.29
CA LEU A 272 -23.51 16.27 -31.66
C LEU A 272 -22.89 17.20 -32.70
N LYS A 273 -23.15 18.51 -32.63
CA LYS A 273 -22.58 19.50 -33.56
C LYS A 273 -21.06 19.60 -33.42
N GLY A 274 -20.54 19.56 -32.20
CA GLY A 274 -19.11 19.58 -31.91
C GLY A 274 -18.41 18.36 -32.50
N ASN A 275 -18.98 17.16 -32.28
CA ASN A 275 -18.46 15.93 -32.88
C ASN A 275 -18.51 15.97 -34.41
N LYS A 276 -19.61 16.44 -35.00
CA LYS A 276 -19.71 16.59 -36.45
C LYS A 276 -18.63 17.54 -37.01
N ALA A 277 -18.43 18.69 -36.35
CA ALA A 277 -17.40 19.65 -36.75
C ALA A 277 -15.98 19.08 -36.61
N LEU A 278 -15.72 18.27 -35.57
CA LEU A 278 -14.46 17.54 -35.41
C LEU A 278 -14.25 16.54 -36.56
N TYR A 279 -15.24 15.68 -36.84
CA TYR A 279 -15.13 14.71 -37.94
C TYR A 279 -14.92 15.37 -39.30
N LYS A 280 -15.53 16.53 -39.53
CA LYS A 280 -15.29 17.33 -40.73
C LYS A 280 -13.87 17.90 -40.81
N ARG A 281 -13.27 18.31 -39.68
CA ARG A 281 -11.89 18.82 -39.62
C ARG A 281 -10.85 17.73 -39.74
N VAL A 282 -11.16 16.54 -39.25
CA VAL A 282 -10.31 15.34 -39.29
C VAL A 282 -10.59 14.52 -40.55
N GLU A 283 -11.33 15.04 -41.52
CA GLU A 283 -11.57 14.39 -42.81
C GLU A 283 -10.30 14.43 -43.66
N PHE A 284 -9.69 13.26 -43.91
CA PHE A 284 -8.46 13.14 -44.70
C PHE A 284 -8.62 12.29 -45.97
N LEU A 285 -9.71 11.53 -46.11
CA LEU A 285 -10.02 10.72 -47.29
C LEU A 285 -10.92 11.51 -48.26
N GLN A 286 -10.56 11.57 -49.54
CA GLN A 286 -11.37 12.19 -50.59
C GLN A 286 -11.67 11.13 -51.68
N GLY A 287 -12.68 10.29 -51.44
CA GLY A 287 -13.05 9.15 -52.32
C GLY A 287 -12.67 7.79 -51.75
N LYS A 288 -12.87 6.68 -52.47
CA LYS A 288 -12.62 5.33 -51.92
C LYS A 288 -11.13 5.05 -51.76
N TRP A 289 -10.79 4.25 -50.76
CA TRP A 289 -9.41 3.80 -50.55
C TRP A 289 -8.80 3.15 -51.80
N VAL A 290 -9.60 2.38 -52.55
CA VAL A 290 -9.16 1.65 -53.74
C VAL A 290 -8.66 2.58 -54.84
N ASP A 291 -9.25 3.77 -54.95
CA ASP A 291 -9.03 4.72 -56.05
C ASP A 291 -7.78 5.61 -55.84
N LEU A 292 -7.12 5.50 -54.68
CA LEU A 292 -5.94 6.28 -54.33
C LEU A 292 -4.65 5.75 -55.00
N THR A 293 -3.74 6.66 -55.36
CA THR A 293 -2.39 6.33 -55.84
C THR A 293 -1.53 5.71 -54.73
N ALA A 294 -0.51 4.91 -55.09
CA ALA A 294 0.31 4.17 -54.13
C ALA A 294 0.95 5.07 -53.03
N GLY A 295 1.47 6.24 -53.40
CA GLY A 295 2.05 7.20 -52.45
C GLY A 295 1.01 7.81 -51.50
N LYS A 296 -0.19 8.15 -52.01
CA LYS A 296 -1.30 8.65 -51.18
C LYS A 296 -1.82 7.56 -50.23
N LYS A 297 -1.94 6.32 -50.70
CA LYS A 297 -2.30 5.16 -49.86
C LYS A 297 -1.33 4.98 -48.69
N PHE A 298 -0.02 5.08 -48.94
CA PHE A 298 0.97 4.95 -47.88
C PHE A 298 0.83 6.06 -46.82
N LEU A 299 0.82 7.34 -47.24
CA LEU A 299 0.68 8.47 -46.30
C LEU A 299 -0.62 8.39 -45.49
N LEU A 300 -1.74 8.15 -46.15
CA LEU A 300 -3.04 8.11 -45.51
C LEU A 300 -3.20 6.89 -44.60
N GLY A 301 -2.60 5.77 -44.97
CA GLY A 301 -2.49 4.58 -44.14
C GLY A 301 -1.67 4.84 -42.88
N SER A 302 -0.51 5.50 -43.00
CA SER A 302 0.32 5.87 -41.85
C SER A 302 -0.40 6.83 -40.90
N VAL A 303 -1.09 7.85 -41.42
CA VAL A 303 -1.88 8.78 -40.61
C VAL A 303 -3.03 8.06 -39.89
N THR A 304 -3.76 7.19 -40.60
CA THR A 304 -4.84 6.40 -40.01
C THR A 304 -4.31 5.47 -38.91
N PHE A 305 -3.19 4.79 -39.17
CA PHE A 305 -2.56 3.90 -38.21
C PHE A 305 -2.14 4.66 -36.95
N LEU A 306 -1.51 5.82 -37.09
CA LEU A 306 -1.14 6.69 -35.99
C LEU A 306 -2.38 7.15 -35.20
N ALA A 307 -3.48 7.50 -35.88
CA ALA A 307 -4.73 7.89 -35.25
C ALA A 307 -5.37 6.72 -34.47
N ILE A 308 -5.34 5.50 -35.01
CA ILE A 308 -5.81 4.29 -34.33
C ILE A 308 -4.97 4.01 -33.08
N ILE A 309 -3.64 4.09 -33.18
CA ILE A 309 -2.75 3.93 -32.00
C ILE A 309 -3.07 4.98 -30.96
N THR A 310 -3.17 6.25 -31.36
CA THR A 310 -3.44 7.36 -30.43
C THR A 310 -4.78 7.17 -29.73
N TYR A 311 -5.83 6.77 -30.47
CA TYR A 311 -7.13 6.46 -29.90
C TYR A 311 -7.08 5.22 -28.99
N GLY A 312 -6.32 4.19 -29.36
CA GLY A 312 -6.09 3.01 -28.53
C GLY A 312 -5.41 3.36 -27.20
N VAL A 313 -4.36 4.19 -27.23
CA VAL A 313 -3.68 4.70 -26.03
C VAL A 313 -4.63 5.52 -25.17
N TYR A 314 -5.47 6.38 -25.79
CA TYR A 314 -6.51 7.11 -25.08
C TYR A 314 -7.49 6.16 -24.36
N LEU A 315 -7.99 5.13 -25.05
CA LEU A 315 -8.90 4.14 -24.43
C LEU A 315 -8.22 3.38 -23.29
N ILE A 316 -6.98 2.93 -23.47
CA ILE A 316 -6.20 2.26 -22.41
C ILE A 316 -6.03 3.20 -21.22
N THR A 317 -5.71 4.47 -21.45
CA THR A 317 -5.51 5.46 -20.38
C THR A 317 -6.79 5.68 -19.58
N ILE A 318 -7.91 5.93 -20.24
CA ILE A 318 -9.23 6.08 -19.58
C ILE A 318 -9.59 4.80 -18.81
N ARG A 319 -9.33 3.64 -19.41
CA ARG A 319 -9.60 2.35 -18.79
C ARG A 319 -8.75 2.13 -17.53
N SER A 320 -7.46 2.44 -17.58
CA SER A 320 -6.56 2.37 -16.44
C SER A 320 -7.02 3.30 -15.32
N LEU A 321 -7.33 4.56 -15.63
CA LEU A 321 -7.84 5.51 -14.64
C LEU A 321 -9.14 5.05 -14.00
N ASN A 322 -10.10 4.56 -14.79
CA ASN A 322 -11.38 4.07 -14.27
C ASN A 322 -11.19 2.83 -13.39
N SER A 323 -10.31 1.91 -13.78
CA SER A 323 -10.00 0.72 -12.97
C SER A 323 -9.35 1.08 -11.63
N LEU A 324 -8.50 2.11 -11.62
CA LEU A 324 -7.82 2.62 -10.44
C LEU A 324 -8.81 3.34 -9.51
N ILE A 325 -9.65 4.22 -10.05
CA ILE A 325 -10.70 4.91 -9.28
C ILE A 325 -11.67 3.89 -8.69
N LEU A 326 -12.03 2.85 -9.44
CA LEU A 326 -12.88 1.78 -8.95
C LEU A 326 -12.24 1.05 -7.77
N SER A 327 -10.97 0.65 -7.89
CA SER A 327 -10.24 -0.02 -6.80
C SER A 327 -10.11 0.88 -5.57
N ILE A 328 -9.74 2.15 -5.74
CA ILE A 328 -9.69 3.10 -4.62
C ILE A 328 -11.05 3.18 -3.92
N ASN A 329 -12.12 3.43 -4.67
CA ASN A 329 -13.47 3.58 -4.11
C ASN A 329 -13.93 2.33 -3.35
N THR A 330 -13.65 1.15 -3.92
CA THR A 330 -13.97 -0.13 -3.32
C THR A 330 -13.15 -0.34 -2.04
N PHE A 331 -11.83 -0.15 -2.11
CA PHE A 331 -10.89 -0.32 -1.00
C PHE A 331 -11.20 0.60 0.18
N THR A 332 -11.47 1.88 -0.09
CA THR A 332 -11.83 2.85 0.96
C THR A 332 -13.27 2.68 1.44
N THR A 333 -14.03 1.77 0.84
CA THR A 333 -15.46 1.56 1.13
C THR A 333 -16.30 2.84 1.02
N LEU A 334 -15.87 3.80 0.18
CA LEU A 334 -16.54 5.09 0.03
C LEU A 334 -17.93 4.91 -0.59
N GLY A 335 -18.08 3.93 -1.47
CA GLY A 335 -19.36 3.42 -1.93
C GLY A 335 -20.28 4.51 -2.48
N PHE A 336 -20.00 5.01 -3.69
CA PHE A 336 -20.89 5.90 -4.47
C PHE A 336 -22.25 5.26 -4.88
N GLY A 337 -22.83 4.40 -4.05
CA GLY A 337 -24.16 3.81 -4.22
C GLY A 337 -24.23 2.63 -5.18
N ASP A 338 -23.40 2.57 -6.23
CA ASP A 338 -23.40 1.45 -7.18
C ASP A 338 -21.98 1.05 -7.61
N ILE A 339 -21.65 -0.24 -7.49
CA ILE A 339 -20.36 -0.76 -7.94
C ILE A 339 -20.52 -1.08 -9.43
N PRO A 340 -19.86 -0.36 -10.35
CA PRO A 340 -20.10 -0.39 -11.80
C PRO A 340 -19.58 -1.67 -12.48
N VAL A 341 -19.44 -2.78 -11.75
CA VAL A 341 -18.94 -4.05 -12.25
C VAL A 341 -20.00 -5.13 -12.14
N VAL A 342 -20.00 -6.03 -13.11
CA VAL A 342 -21.00 -7.10 -13.22
C VAL A 342 -20.33 -8.47 -13.10
N GLY A 343 -21.10 -9.48 -12.68
CA GLY A 343 -20.61 -10.85 -12.58
C GLY A 343 -19.53 -11.05 -11.51
N VAL A 344 -18.49 -11.82 -11.83
CA VAL A 344 -17.42 -12.24 -10.89
C VAL A 344 -16.70 -11.04 -10.26
N SER A 345 -16.48 -9.98 -11.04
CA SER A 345 -15.78 -8.77 -10.58
C SER A 345 -16.50 -8.08 -9.41
N ARG A 346 -17.81 -8.28 -9.26
CA ARG A 346 -18.57 -7.74 -8.12
C ARG A 346 -18.19 -8.41 -6.81
N TYR A 347 -17.99 -9.73 -6.81
CA TYR A 347 -17.54 -10.45 -5.61
C TYR A 347 -16.10 -10.08 -5.24
N VAL A 348 -15.24 -9.88 -6.25
CA VAL A 348 -13.88 -9.38 -6.04
C VAL A 348 -13.90 -7.98 -5.41
N ALA A 349 -14.80 -7.10 -5.85
CA ALA A 349 -14.97 -5.80 -5.23
C ALA A 349 -15.43 -5.88 -3.77
N ILE A 350 -16.36 -6.78 -3.45
CA ILE A 350 -16.77 -6.97 -2.05
C ILE A 350 -15.59 -7.45 -1.18
N LEU A 351 -14.78 -8.38 -1.70
CA LEU A 351 -13.58 -8.86 -1.00
C LEU A 351 -12.53 -7.76 -0.82
N GLU A 352 -12.29 -6.96 -1.85
CA GLU A 352 -11.39 -5.81 -1.77
C GLU A 352 -11.89 -4.79 -0.74
N GLY A 353 -13.19 -4.51 -0.69
CA GLY A 353 -13.75 -3.60 0.32
C GLY A 353 -13.59 -4.12 1.74
N PHE A 354 -13.80 -5.42 1.96
CA PHE A 354 -13.53 -6.05 3.25
C PHE A 354 -12.05 -5.95 3.64
N LEU A 355 -11.14 -6.25 2.70
CA LEU A 355 -9.71 -6.11 2.92
C LEU A 355 -9.33 -4.65 3.21
N GLY A 356 -9.84 -3.70 2.44
CA GLY A 356 -9.56 -2.28 2.61
C GLY A 356 -10.04 -1.74 3.96
N TRP A 357 -11.25 -2.10 4.39
CA TRP A 357 -11.74 -1.80 5.74
C TRP A 357 -10.80 -2.34 6.83
N PHE A 358 -10.36 -3.59 6.70
CA PHE A 358 -9.46 -4.22 7.66
C PHE A 358 -8.08 -3.54 7.70
N LEU A 359 -7.49 -3.27 6.54
CA LEU A 359 -6.18 -2.61 6.42
C LEU A 359 -6.21 -1.16 6.93
N LEU A 360 -7.25 -0.40 6.58
CA LEU A 360 -7.44 0.98 7.06
C LEU A 360 -7.65 1.05 8.57
N SER A 361 -8.30 0.05 9.16
CA SER A 361 -8.47 -0.04 10.62
C SER A 361 -7.12 -0.19 11.33
N ILE A 362 -6.25 -1.09 10.83
CA ILE A 362 -4.90 -1.29 11.40
C ILE A 362 -4.03 -0.06 11.20
N PHE A 363 -4.09 0.56 10.02
CA PHE A 363 -3.41 1.83 9.76
C PHE A 363 -3.84 2.91 10.76
N SER A 364 -5.15 3.05 11.00
CA SER A 364 -5.68 4.04 11.94
C SER A 364 -5.18 3.80 13.36
N VAL A 365 -5.18 2.55 13.82
CA VAL A 365 -4.65 2.19 15.15
C VAL A 365 -3.15 2.46 15.24
N SER A 366 -2.38 2.14 14.20
CA SER A 366 -0.93 2.42 14.14
C SER A 366 -0.65 3.93 14.19
N LEU A 367 -1.41 4.72 13.44
CA LEU A 367 -1.30 6.18 13.42
C LEU A 367 -1.68 6.79 14.78
N ILE A 368 -2.79 6.35 15.38
CA ILE A 368 -3.19 6.78 16.72
C ILE A 368 -2.11 6.41 17.73
N SER A 369 -1.52 5.21 17.65
CA SER A 369 -0.44 4.79 18.54
C SER A 369 0.76 5.71 18.42
N GLN A 370 1.18 6.10 17.21
CA GLN A 370 2.28 7.04 17.03
C GLN A 370 1.96 8.44 17.57
N ILE A 371 0.73 8.93 17.36
CA ILE A 371 0.35 10.27 17.84
C ILE A 371 0.25 10.29 19.37
N LEU A 372 -0.31 9.24 19.99
CA LEU A 372 -0.45 9.12 21.44
C LEU A 372 0.84 8.68 22.15
N GLN A 373 1.86 8.25 21.41
CA GLN A 373 3.19 7.95 21.95
C GLN A 373 4.03 9.21 22.21
N ASN A 374 3.58 10.38 21.73
CA ASN A 374 4.16 11.69 22.05
C ASN A 374 3.61 12.28 23.34
#